data_AF-A0A2N4UAL9-F1
#
_entry.id   AF-A0A2N4UAL9-F1
#
_cell.length_a   1.000
_cell.length_b   1.000
_cell.length_c   1.000
_cell.angle_alpha   90.00
_cell.angle_beta   90.00
_cell.angle_gamma   90.00
#
_symmetry.space_group_name_H-M   'P 1'
#
loop_
_entity.id
_entity.type
_entity.pdbx_description
1 polymer ?
#
loop_
_entity_poly.entity_id
_entity_poly.type
_entity_poly.pdbx_seq_one_letter_code
_entity_poly.pdbx_strand_id
1 'polypeptide(L)'
;MSHTHLSAVSAQTVLKHALAATALACAVLGAPVHAQLPPMQNQGGTEYVSGGFGLDESTAFKQAMARFPVAMTFSSQLDGKAAYAADVQVVIRDANDANVLNVASEGPFLLVKLPQGKYSVFATHDNKTQERQINVGATGTVRLTFTWTRPASGPD
;
A
#
# COMPACT_ATOMS: atom_id res chain seq x y z
N MET A 1 6.46 40.87 68.07
CA MET A 1 5.37 40.12 68.73
C MET A 1 4.12 40.31 67.91
N SER A 2 3.56 39.18 67.47
CA SER A 2 2.41 38.93 66.56
C SER A 2 1.17 39.79 66.81
N HIS A 3 0.26 40.08 65.86
CA HIS A 3 -0.67 39.12 65.21
C HIS A 3 -1.47 39.74 64.03
N THR A 4 -1.68 38.95 62.95
CA THR A 4 -2.96 38.59 62.26
C THR A 4 -3.83 39.71 61.61
N HIS A 5 -3.85 39.86 60.25
CA HIS A 5 -4.78 39.30 59.21
C HIS A 5 -6.01 40.23 58.95
N LEU A 6 -6.67 40.43 57.80
CA LEU A 6 -6.99 39.67 56.57
C LEU A 6 -7.37 40.67 55.44
N SER A 7 -6.93 40.34 54.22
CA SER A 7 -7.66 40.26 52.94
C SER A 7 -8.52 41.39 52.35
N ALA A 8 -8.25 41.62 51.06
CA ALA A 8 -8.99 42.40 50.08
C ALA A 8 -10.12 41.60 49.39
N VAL A 9 -11.13 42.31 48.85
CA VAL A 9 -12.09 41.92 47.80
C VAL A 9 -12.58 43.24 47.17
N SER A 10 -12.25 43.57 45.91
CA SER A 10 -12.94 43.19 44.64
C SER A 10 -14.33 43.80 44.44
N ALA A 11 -14.55 44.48 43.31
CA ALA A 11 -15.65 44.27 42.34
C ALA A 11 -15.77 45.43 41.32
N GLN A 12 -16.29 45.11 40.14
CA GLN A 12 -16.18 45.81 38.84
C GLN A 12 -17.38 46.74 38.54
N THR A 13 -17.32 47.61 37.52
CA THR A 13 -18.41 47.90 36.53
C THR A 13 -17.89 48.66 35.28
N VAL A 14 -18.47 48.29 34.14
CA VAL A 14 -18.20 48.51 32.69
C VAL A 14 -18.57 49.90 32.10
N LEU A 15 -17.91 50.33 30.99
CA LEU A 15 -18.53 50.55 29.64
C LEU A 15 -17.58 51.07 28.51
N LYS A 16 -17.73 50.49 27.29
CA LYS A 16 -17.77 51.11 25.93
C LYS A 16 -16.53 51.22 24.97
N HIS A 17 -16.62 50.44 23.87
CA HIS A 17 -16.12 50.58 22.47
C HIS A 17 -14.92 49.75 21.95
N ALA A 18 -15.28 48.67 21.23
CA ALA A 18 -14.78 48.16 19.94
C ALA A 18 -13.28 48.22 19.57
N LEU A 19 -12.68 47.04 19.37
CA LEU A 19 -12.26 46.54 18.05
C LEU A 19 -12.08 45.02 18.14
N ALA A 20 -12.82 44.27 17.32
CA ALA A 20 -12.71 42.83 17.23
C ALA A 20 -11.45 42.46 16.42
N ALA A 21 -10.50 41.78 17.07
CA ALA A 21 -9.41 41.09 16.40
C ALA A 21 -9.31 39.68 16.99
N THR A 22 -10.28 38.83 16.67
CA THR A 22 -10.17 37.40 16.96
C THR A 22 -9.27 36.79 15.90
N ALA A 23 -7.97 36.81 16.15
CA ALA A 23 -7.02 36.01 15.38
C ALA A 23 -7.31 34.54 15.68
N LEU A 24 -8.18 33.92 14.88
CA LEU A 24 -8.38 32.48 14.91
C LEU A 24 -7.14 31.83 14.30
N ALA A 25 -6.17 31.53 15.15
CA ALA A 25 -5.02 30.71 14.77
C ALA A 25 -5.54 29.30 14.44
N CYS A 26 -5.81 29.03 13.16
CA CYS A 26 -5.98 27.67 12.67
C CYS A 26 -4.64 26.95 12.78
N ALA A 27 -4.39 26.31 13.92
CA ALA A 27 -3.39 25.26 14.02
C ALA A 27 -3.85 24.10 13.12
N VAL A 28 -3.38 24.07 11.87
CA VAL A 28 -3.45 22.86 11.05
C VAL A 28 -2.50 21.86 11.71
N LEU A 29 -3.04 21.05 12.61
CA LEU A 29 -2.36 19.84 13.06
C LEU A 29 -2.19 18.98 11.82
N GLY A 30 -0.98 18.97 11.25
CA GLY A 30 -0.63 18.10 10.15
C GLY A 30 -0.82 16.66 10.58
N ALA A 31 -1.97 16.06 10.24
CA ALA A 31 -2.15 14.63 10.37
C ALA A 31 -1.12 13.96 9.44
N PRO A 32 -0.45 12.89 9.88
CA PRO A 32 0.41 12.13 8.99
C PRO A 32 -0.44 11.60 7.84
N VAL A 33 -0.22 12.14 6.63
CA VAL A 33 -0.70 11.52 5.39
C VAL A 33 0.03 10.20 5.26
N HIS A 34 -0.57 9.14 5.78
CA HIS A 34 -0.13 7.78 5.48
C HIS A 34 -0.44 7.56 4.01
N ALA A 35 0.56 7.12 3.22
CA ALA A 35 0.26 6.71 1.86
C ALA A 35 -0.82 5.64 1.88
N GLN A 36 -1.86 5.88 1.10
CA GLN A 36 -2.96 4.93 0.89
C GLN A 36 -2.64 4.09 -0.34
N LEU A 37 -3.27 2.92 -0.45
CA LEU A 37 -3.20 2.18 -1.70
C LEU A 37 -3.76 3.03 -2.85
N PRO A 38 -3.22 2.87 -4.08
CA PRO A 38 -3.88 3.35 -5.28
C PRO A 38 -5.33 2.84 -5.36
N PRO A 39 -6.19 3.49 -6.16
CA PRO A 39 -7.55 3.02 -6.39
C PRO A 39 -7.58 1.56 -6.83
N MET A 40 -8.56 0.82 -6.32
CA MET A 40 -8.84 -0.56 -6.71
C MET A 40 -9.16 -0.64 -8.21
N GLN A 41 -8.46 -1.52 -8.93
CA GLN A 41 -8.67 -1.81 -10.34
C GLN A 41 -9.51 -3.10 -10.50
N ASN A 42 -10.17 -3.26 -11.64
CA ASN A 42 -10.95 -4.45 -11.95
C ASN A 42 -10.67 -4.91 -13.39
N GLN A 43 -10.44 -6.20 -13.58
CA GLN A 43 -10.38 -6.82 -14.89
C GLN A 43 -11.21 -8.10 -14.86
N GLY A 44 -12.24 -8.18 -15.72
CA GLY A 44 -13.07 -9.38 -15.86
C GLY A 44 -13.77 -9.81 -14.56
N GLY A 45 -14.06 -8.87 -13.66
CA GLY A 45 -14.65 -9.17 -12.35
C GLY A 45 -13.61 -9.43 -11.25
N THR A 46 -12.35 -9.64 -11.59
CA THR A 46 -11.26 -9.77 -10.62
C THR A 46 -10.76 -8.40 -10.19
N GLU A 47 -10.90 -8.13 -8.91
CA GLU A 47 -10.45 -6.93 -8.23
C GLU A 47 -8.94 -7.06 -7.89
N TYR A 48 -8.12 -6.08 -8.29
CA TYR A 48 -6.69 -6.02 -7.96
C TYR A 48 -6.18 -4.59 -7.70
N VAL A 49 -4.96 -4.47 -7.17
CA VAL A 49 -4.23 -3.20 -7.09
C VAL A 49 -2.73 -3.47 -7.27
N SER A 50 -2.05 -2.62 -8.04
CA SER A 50 -0.63 -2.75 -8.36
C SER A 50 0.15 -1.47 -8.04
N GLY A 51 1.43 -1.58 -7.66
CA GLY A 51 2.30 -0.44 -7.39
C GLY A 51 3.38 -0.71 -6.34
N GLY A 52 3.79 0.34 -5.62
CA GLY A 52 4.66 0.31 -4.44
C GLY A 52 6.14 0.62 -4.70
N PHE A 53 6.45 1.48 -5.68
CA PHE A 53 7.83 1.95 -5.92
C PHE A 53 8.32 2.94 -4.87
N GLY A 54 7.44 3.85 -4.43
CA GLY A 54 7.75 4.82 -3.37
C GLY A 54 7.86 4.13 -2.01
N LEU A 55 8.66 4.69 -1.09
CA LEU A 55 8.80 4.13 0.25
C LEU A 55 7.45 4.03 0.98
N ASP A 56 6.69 5.13 0.99
CA ASP A 56 5.39 5.19 1.65
C ASP A 56 4.39 4.25 0.96
N GLU A 57 4.35 4.26 -0.37
CA GLU A 57 3.48 3.37 -1.16
C GLU A 57 3.82 1.89 -0.90
N SER A 58 5.11 1.51 -0.93
CA SER A 58 5.56 0.15 -0.58
C SER A 58 5.13 -0.25 0.83
N THR A 59 5.13 0.71 1.76
CA THR A 59 4.68 0.47 3.13
C THR A 59 3.18 0.25 3.18
N ALA A 60 2.40 1.05 2.45
CA ALA A 60 0.95 0.88 2.30
C ALA A 60 0.60 -0.51 1.72
N PHE A 61 1.30 -0.93 0.66
CA PHE A 61 1.15 -2.27 0.07
C PHE A 61 1.46 -3.37 1.07
N LYS A 62 2.62 -3.30 1.75
CA LYS A 62 3.02 -4.29 2.77
C LYS A 62 1.98 -4.42 3.90
N GLN A 63 1.43 -3.30 4.37
CA GLN A 63 0.38 -3.29 5.39
C GLN A 63 -0.94 -3.87 4.86
N ALA A 64 -1.25 -3.64 3.60
CA ALA A 64 -2.47 -4.12 2.99
C ALA A 64 -2.45 -5.61 2.63
N MET A 65 -1.27 -6.22 2.43
CA MET A 65 -1.14 -7.62 2.00
C MET A 65 -2.04 -8.60 2.77
N ALA A 66 -2.12 -8.47 4.10
CA ALA A 66 -2.90 -9.37 4.95
C ALA A 66 -4.42 -9.28 4.75
N ARG A 67 -4.90 -8.27 4.02
CA ARG A 67 -6.32 -8.03 3.71
C ARG A 67 -6.73 -8.60 2.36
N PHE A 68 -5.77 -9.11 1.58
CA PHE A 68 -6.02 -9.69 0.27
C PHE A 68 -5.81 -11.21 0.30
N PRO A 69 -6.64 -11.99 -0.40
CA PRO A 69 -6.44 -13.43 -0.54
C PRO A 69 -5.11 -13.81 -1.21
N VAL A 70 -4.64 -12.99 -2.16
CA VAL A 70 -3.35 -13.19 -2.84
C VAL A 70 -2.53 -11.90 -2.83
N ALA A 71 -1.26 -12.01 -2.45
CA ALA A 71 -0.29 -10.92 -2.50
C ALA A 71 0.97 -11.39 -3.22
N MET A 72 1.37 -10.68 -4.26
CA MET A 72 2.58 -10.94 -5.05
C MET A 72 3.61 -9.85 -4.82
N THR A 73 4.88 -10.25 -4.78
CA THR A 73 6.02 -9.35 -4.75
C THR A 73 7.01 -9.70 -5.86
N PHE A 74 7.47 -8.70 -6.60
CA PHE A 74 8.32 -8.85 -7.76
C PHE A 74 9.67 -8.20 -7.53
N SER A 75 10.72 -8.94 -7.86
CA SER A 75 12.10 -8.49 -7.75
C SER A 75 12.92 -9.01 -8.92
N SER A 76 13.95 -8.27 -9.29
CA SER A 76 14.98 -8.73 -10.21
C SER A 76 16.33 -8.66 -9.53
N GLN A 77 17.28 -9.45 -10.01
CA GLN A 77 18.68 -9.34 -9.65
C GLN A 77 19.43 -8.88 -10.90
N LEU A 78 20.11 -7.75 -10.77
CA LEU A 78 21.02 -7.20 -11.77
C LEU A 78 22.40 -7.11 -11.12
N ASP A 79 23.41 -7.75 -11.73
CA ASP A 79 24.79 -7.75 -11.20
C ASP A 79 24.90 -8.20 -9.74
N GLY A 80 24.06 -9.16 -9.32
CA GLY A 80 24.01 -9.67 -7.95
C GLY A 80 23.33 -8.74 -6.93
N LYS A 81 22.76 -7.62 -7.37
CA LYS A 81 21.98 -6.70 -6.52
C LYS A 81 20.49 -6.88 -6.76
N ALA A 82 19.73 -7.00 -5.67
CA ALA A 82 18.27 -7.03 -5.74
C ALA A 82 17.71 -5.65 -6.09
N ALA A 83 16.80 -5.62 -7.05
CA ALA A 83 16.03 -4.45 -7.44
C ALA A 83 14.53 -4.82 -7.46
N TYR A 84 13.67 -3.86 -7.19
CA TYR A 84 12.25 -4.05 -7.44
C TYR A 84 11.99 -4.15 -8.95
N ALA A 85 11.08 -5.04 -9.33
CA ALA A 85 10.67 -5.23 -10.72
C ALA A 85 9.25 -4.67 -10.94
N ALA A 86 9.01 -4.12 -12.12
CA ALA A 86 7.69 -3.77 -12.64
C ALA A 86 7.58 -4.28 -14.08
N ASP A 87 6.53 -3.90 -14.80
CA ASP A 87 6.22 -4.44 -16.14
C ASP A 87 6.16 -5.97 -16.13
N VAL A 88 5.79 -6.55 -14.98
CA VAL A 88 5.60 -7.98 -14.82
C VAL A 88 4.23 -8.32 -15.35
N GLN A 89 4.18 -9.02 -16.48
CA GLN A 89 2.95 -9.55 -17.02
C GLN A 89 2.49 -10.72 -16.16
N VAL A 90 1.36 -10.55 -15.47
CA VAL A 90 0.75 -11.58 -14.62
C VAL A 90 -0.50 -12.13 -15.30
N VAL A 91 -0.55 -13.45 -15.43
CA VAL A 91 -1.72 -14.20 -15.89
C VAL A 91 -2.12 -15.19 -14.80
N ILE A 92 -3.38 -15.18 -14.40
CA ILE A 92 -3.94 -16.12 -13.42
C ILE A 92 -5.04 -16.92 -14.10
N ARG A 93 -4.93 -18.24 -14.00
CA ARG A 93 -5.94 -19.17 -14.51
C ARG A 93 -6.57 -19.94 -13.36
N ASP A 94 -7.88 -20.18 -13.46
CA ASP A 94 -8.61 -21.02 -12.51
C ASP A 94 -8.37 -22.52 -12.77
N ALA A 95 -9.04 -23.38 -12.00
CA ALA A 95 -8.95 -24.83 -12.13
C ALA A 95 -9.49 -25.39 -13.47
N ASN A 96 -10.24 -24.59 -14.23
CA ASN A 96 -10.76 -24.93 -15.56
C ASN A 96 -9.87 -24.36 -16.68
N ASP A 97 -8.68 -23.85 -16.35
CA ASP A 97 -7.76 -23.13 -17.23
C ASP A 97 -8.32 -21.81 -17.79
N ALA A 98 -9.41 -21.28 -17.20
CA ALA A 98 -9.98 -20.01 -17.62
C ALA A 98 -9.14 -18.84 -17.10
N ASN A 99 -8.81 -17.89 -17.98
CA ASN A 99 -8.09 -16.68 -17.60
C ASN A 99 -8.97 -15.75 -16.76
N VAL A 100 -8.66 -15.63 -15.47
CA VAL A 100 -9.39 -14.78 -14.51
C VAL A 100 -8.71 -13.44 -14.26
N LEU A 101 -7.41 -13.32 -14.57
CA LEU A 101 -6.67 -12.07 -14.50
C LEU A 101 -5.52 -12.08 -15.51
N ASN A 102 -5.38 -11.03 -16.31
CA ASN A 102 -4.28 -10.78 -17.22
C ASN A 102 -3.93 -9.28 -17.18
N VAL A 103 -2.89 -8.93 -16.42
CA VAL A 103 -2.50 -7.54 -16.15
C VAL A 103 -0.98 -7.38 -16.09
N ALA A 104 -0.47 -6.23 -16.53
CA ALA A 104 0.90 -5.83 -16.27
C ALA A 104 0.97 -5.13 -14.90
N SER A 105 1.87 -5.58 -14.04
CA SER A 105 2.08 -4.94 -12.74
C SER A 105 2.93 -3.69 -12.89
N GLU A 106 2.35 -2.54 -12.53
CA GLU A 106 2.97 -1.21 -12.57
C GLU A 106 4.03 -0.99 -11.46
N GLY A 107 4.32 -2.00 -10.64
CA GLY A 107 5.25 -1.89 -9.51
C GLY A 107 5.61 -3.23 -8.90
N PRO A 108 6.40 -3.24 -7.81
CA PRO A 108 6.85 -4.47 -7.18
C PRO A 108 5.78 -5.25 -6.44
N PHE A 109 4.57 -4.71 -6.27
CA PHE A 109 3.50 -5.38 -5.56
C PHE A 109 2.24 -5.47 -6.42
N LEU A 110 1.58 -6.62 -6.36
CA LEU A 110 0.25 -6.85 -6.92
C LEU A 110 -0.59 -7.61 -5.90
N LEU A 111 -1.69 -7.01 -5.46
CA LEU A 111 -2.63 -7.62 -4.52
C LEU A 111 -3.92 -7.94 -5.27
N VAL A 112 -4.44 -9.15 -5.09
CA VAL A 112 -5.57 -9.66 -5.89
C VAL A 112 -6.63 -10.29 -4.99
N LYS A 113 -7.90 -9.94 -5.24
CA LYS A 113 -9.06 -10.57 -4.62
C LYS A 113 -9.56 -11.72 -5.49
N LEU A 114 -9.02 -12.91 -5.23
CA LEU A 114 -9.51 -14.16 -5.83
C LEU A 114 -10.49 -14.86 -4.88
N PRO A 115 -11.58 -15.45 -5.40
CA PRO A 115 -12.41 -16.38 -4.65
C PRO A 115 -11.62 -17.61 -4.20
N GLN A 116 -12.16 -18.34 -3.22
CA GLN A 116 -11.61 -19.64 -2.81
C GLN A 116 -11.49 -20.58 -4.01
N GLY A 117 -10.33 -21.20 -4.19
CA GLY A 117 -10.10 -22.08 -5.34
C GLY A 117 -8.63 -22.40 -5.61
N LYS A 118 -8.41 -23.25 -6.60
CA LYS A 118 -7.07 -23.56 -7.13
C LYS A 118 -6.79 -22.69 -8.34
N TYR A 119 -5.57 -22.17 -8.43
CA TYR A 119 -5.15 -21.31 -9.53
C TYR A 119 -3.71 -21.61 -9.96
N SER A 120 -3.43 -21.33 -11.23
CA SER A 120 -2.07 -21.24 -11.76
C SER A 120 -1.75 -19.78 -12.05
N VAL A 121 -0.65 -19.29 -11.46
CA VAL A 121 -0.15 -17.93 -11.62
C VAL A 121 1.10 -17.96 -12.48
N PHE A 122 1.07 -17.24 -13.60
CA PHE A 122 2.19 -17.06 -14.51
C PHE A 122 2.65 -15.61 -14.42
N ALA A 123 3.85 -15.39 -13.92
CA ALA A 123 4.47 -14.06 -13.89
C ALA A 123 5.61 -14.02 -14.90
N THR A 124 5.59 -13.06 -15.82
CA THR A 124 6.58 -12.92 -16.88
C THR A 124 7.26 -11.57 -16.79
N HIS A 125 8.59 -11.58 -16.77
CA HIS A 125 9.44 -10.41 -16.78
C HIS A 125 10.64 -10.69 -17.69
N ASP A 126 11.02 -9.76 -18.57
CA ASP A 126 12.09 -9.95 -19.57
C ASP A 126 11.99 -11.27 -20.37
N ASN A 127 10.80 -11.61 -20.88
CA ASN A 127 10.52 -12.87 -21.59
C ASN A 127 10.78 -14.16 -20.79
N LYS A 128 10.96 -14.06 -19.47
CA LYS A 128 11.12 -15.20 -18.56
C LYS A 128 9.88 -15.37 -17.72
N THR A 129 9.14 -16.45 -17.96
CA THR A 129 7.94 -16.78 -17.19
C THR A 129 8.29 -17.70 -16.00
N GLN A 130 7.72 -17.39 -14.84
CA GLN A 130 7.68 -18.27 -13.69
C GLN A 130 6.24 -18.65 -13.38
N GLU A 131 6.00 -19.94 -13.16
CA GLU A 131 4.68 -20.48 -12.78
C GLU A 131 4.64 -20.82 -11.29
N ARG A 132 3.51 -20.55 -10.65
CA ARG A 132 3.17 -21.01 -9.29
C ARG A 132 1.74 -21.52 -9.25
N GLN A 133 1.55 -22.74 -8.75
CA GLN A 133 0.23 -23.25 -8.40
C GLN A 133 -0.10 -22.85 -6.97
N ILE A 134 -1.31 -22.33 -6.76
CA ILE A 134 -1.78 -21.87 -5.45
C ILE A 134 -3.16 -22.40 -5.13
N ASN A 135 -3.47 -22.47 -3.83
CA ASN A 135 -4.81 -22.71 -3.33
C ASN A 135 -5.19 -21.53 -2.43
N VAL A 136 -6.22 -20.79 -2.83
CA VAL A 136 -6.78 -19.68 -2.06
C VAL A 136 -7.84 -20.26 -1.15
N GLY A 137 -7.66 -20.11 0.16
CA GLY A 137 -8.63 -20.54 1.18
C GLY A 137 -9.66 -19.46 1.51
N ALA A 138 -10.63 -19.79 2.37
CA ALA A 138 -11.63 -18.84 2.86
C ALA A 138 -11.03 -17.72 3.74
N THR A 139 -9.86 -17.94 4.35
CA THR A 139 -9.16 -16.97 5.20
C THR A 139 -7.67 -16.98 4.91
N GLY A 140 -7.00 -15.90 5.32
CA GLY A 140 -5.55 -15.73 5.16
C GLY A 140 -5.15 -15.19 3.78
N THR A 141 -3.84 -15.13 3.57
CA THR A 141 -3.22 -14.59 2.35
C THR A 141 -2.20 -15.58 1.83
N VAL A 142 -2.32 -15.94 0.56
CA VAL A 142 -1.25 -16.60 -0.18
C VAL A 142 -0.24 -15.54 -0.63
N ARG A 143 1.00 -15.66 -0.14
CA ARG A 143 2.10 -14.75 -0.50
C ARG A 143 2.99 -15.42 -1.54
N LEU A 144 3.20 -14.76 -2.67
CA LEU A 144 4.08 -15.21 -3.73
C LEU A 144 5.21 -14.20 -3.94
N THR A 145 6.43 -14.71 -4.03
CA THR A 145 7.59 -13.90 -4.40
C THR A 145 8.16 -14.44 -5.70
N PHE A 146 8.34 -13.54 -6.67
CA PHE A 146 9.00 -13.85 -7.92
C PHE A 146 10.30 -13.04 -8.01
N THR A 147 11.39 -13.75 -8.30
CA THR A 147 12.72 -13.16 -8.42
C THR A 147 13.34 -13.63 -9.73
N TRP A 148 13.66 -12.70 -10.63
CA TRP A 148 14.36 -13.01 -11.87
C TRP A 148 15.82 -12.63 -11.79
N THR A 149 16.71 -13.54 -12.15
CA THR A 149 18.12 -13.19 -12.35
C THR A 149 18.34 -12.76 -13.80
N ARG A 150 18.73 -11.51 -14.00
CA ARG A 150 19.24 -11.03 -15.27
C ARG A 150 20.77 -11.18 -15.25
N PRO A 151 21.38 -11.85 -16.24
CA PRO A 151 22.83 -11.85 -16.35
C PRO A 151 23.32 -10.40 -16.53
N ALA A 152 24.53 -10.15 -16.02
CA ALA A 152 25.30 -8.92 -16.12
C ALA A 152 25.67 -8.58 -17.57
N SER A 153 24.69 -8.39 -18.46
CA SER A 153 24.88 -8.32 -19.91
C SER A 153 25.44 -9.63 -20.51
N GLY A 154 24.69 -10.29 -21.39
CA GLY A 154 25.32 -11.16 -22.40
C GLY A 154 25.73 -10.27 -23.58
N PRO A 155 26.87 -10.51 -24.25
CA PRO A 155 27.32 -9.64 -25.34
C PRO A 155 26.29 -9.66 -26.49
N ASP A 156 26.14 -8.50 -27.15
CA ASP A 156 25.49 -8.38 -28.46
C ASP A 156 26.04 -9.42 -29.44
#